data_AF-A0A8T2TWA0-F1
#
_entry.id   AF-A0A8T2TWA0-F1
#
_cell.length_a   1.000
_cell.length_b   1.000
_cell.length_c   1.000
_cell.angle_alpha   90.00
_cell.angle_beta   90.00
_cell.angle_gamma   90.00
#
_symmetry.space_group_name_H-M   'P 1'
#
loop_
_entity.id
_entity.type
_entity.pdbx_description
1 polymer ?
#
loop_
_entity_poly.entity_id
_entity_poly.type
_entity_poly.pdbx_seq_one_letter_code
_entity_poly.pdbx_strand_id
1 'polypeptide(L)'
;MGKASSTRKSVKESLLIPDISEIMLQPFEEPASDLSGILGKHIIYTYSNGWEYEMYYKNSDTVDYKVRSGSVGGRVVKGQKVSIRQLQTALPSEKVEASESEMSSYMISWVEPTGTSVVQVLNLNRREVRTVILFPDWVVKEPLKTVCFQNEHLDLMRSYRDQGPTYPIHPKIMLGRLHFIEHCTLDNEHVINSH
;
A
#
# COMPACT_ATOMS: atom_id res chain seq x y z
N MET A 1 -42.84 -64.15 -8.02
CA MET A 1 -41.57 -63.84 -7.34
C MET A 1 -40.59 -63.31 -8.37
N GLY A 2 -40.26 -62.02 -8.30
CA GLY A 2 -39.35 -61.35 -9.24
C GLY A 2 -39.18 -59.89 -8.83
N LYS A 3 -38.22 -59.63 -7.93
CA LYS A 3 -37.78 -58.29 -7.56
C LYS A 3 -36.64 -57.88 -8.50
N ALA A 4 -36.75 -56.71 -9.12
CA ALA A 4 -35.61 -55.93 -9.64
C ALA A 4 -36.01 -54.46 -9.48
N SER A 5 -35.78 -53.87 -8.30
CA SER A 5 -34.56 -53.11 -7.97
C SER A 5 -34.31 -51.97 -8.98
N SER A 6 -35.13 -50.92 -8.87
CA SER A 6 -34.82 -49.61 -9.46
C SER A 6 -33.72 -48.98 -8.61
N THR A 7 -32.49 -49.05 -9.09
CA THR A 7 -31.33 -48.42 -8.47
C THR A 7 -31.41 -46.92 -8.75
N ARG A 8 -31.94 -46.13 -7.79
CA ARG A 8 -31.71 -44.69 -7.75
C ARG A 8 -30.20 -44.47 -7.60
N LYS A 9 -29.51 -44.14 -8.69
CA LYS A 9 -28.17 -43.53 -8.62
C LYS A 9 -28.32 -42.20 -7.89
N SER A 10 -27.99 -42.21 -6.61
CA SER A 10 -27.75 -41.02 -5.81
C SER A 10 -26.51 -40.33 -6.37
N VAL A 11 -26.69 -39.41 -7.31
CA VAL A 11 -25.67 -38.42 -7.67
C VAL A 11 -25.62 -37.43 -6.51
N LYS A 12 -24.85 -37.78 -5.46
CA LYS A 12 -24.29 -36.78 -4.57
C LYS A 12 -23.06 -36.24 -5.30
N GLU A 13 -23.27 -35.30 -6.21
CA GLU A 13 -22.21 -34.36 -6.56
C GLU A 13 -21.88 -33.62 -5.26
N SER A 14 -20.81 -34.07 -4.58
CA SER A 14 -20.15 -33.24 -3.60
C SER A 14 -19.63 -32.03 -4.37
N LEU A 15 -20.31 -30.90 -4.25
CA LEU A 15 -19.72 -29.60 -4.53
C LEU A 15 -18.48 -29.52 -3.63
N LEU A 16 -17.32 -29.85 -4.19
CA LEU A 16 -16.02 -29.54 -3.61
C LEU A 16 -15.97 -28.01 -3.58
N ILE A 17 -16.36 -27.44 -2.45
CA ILE A 17 -16.14 -26.02 -2.18
C ILE A 17 -14.62 -25.85 -2.25
N PRO A 18 -14.08 -25.13 -3.24
CA PRO A 18 -12.65 -24.87 -3.29
C PRO A 18 -12.22 -24.23 -1.98
N ASP A 19 -11.04 -24.61 -1.48
CA ASP A 19 -10.49 -24.02 -0.28
C ASP A 19 -10.40 -22.50 -0.48
N ILE A 20 -11.15 -21.76 0.34
CA ILE A 20 -11.22 -20.30 0.25
C ILE A 20 -9.81 -19.70 0.39
N SER A 21 -8.92 -20.34 1.15
CA SER A 21 -7.54 -19.87 1.27
C SER A 21 -6.77 -19.97 -0.04
N GLU A 22 -6.97 -21.04 -0.82
CA GLU A 22 -6.37 -21.17 -2.15
C GLU A 22 -6.88 -20.09 -3.11
N ILE A 23 -8.19 -19.80 -3.07
CA ILE A 23 -8.79 -18.73 -3.89
C ILE A 23 -8.23 -17.36 -3.50
N MET A 24 -8.16 -17.07 -2.20
CA MET A 24 -7.71 -15.76 -1.70
C MET A 24 -6.20 -15.53 -1.89
N LEU A 25 -5.41 -16.60 -2.08
CA LEU A 25 -3.97 -16.54 -2.35
C LEU A 25 -3.63 -16.54 -3.85
N GLN A 26 -4.61 -16.78 -4.73
CA GLN A 26 -4.38 -16.66 -6.17
C GLN A 26 -4.14 -15.20 -6.55
N PRO A 27 -3.14 -14.91 -7.41
CA PRO A 27 -2.95 -13.57 -7.93
C PRO A 27 -4.16 -13.17 -8.78
N PHE A 28 -4.79 -12.06 -8.41
CA PHE A 28 -5.85 -11.48 -9.23
C PHE A 28 -5.21 -10.60 -10.31
N GLU A 29 -5.35 -10.99 -11.58
CA GLU A 29 -4.86 -10.20 -12.72
C GLU A 29 -5.78 -9.00 -12.95
N GLU A 30 -5.33 -7.84 -12.47
CA GLU A 30 -5.96 -6.55 -12.79
C GLU A 30 -5.40 -5.99 -14.10
N PRO A 31 -6.20 -5.24 -14.88
CA PRO A 31 -5.73 -4.54 -16.06
C PRO A 31 -4.54 -3.62 -15.76
N ALA A 32 -3.64 -3.48 -16.73
CA ALA A 32 -2.51 -2.57 -16.61
C ALA A 32 -3.01 -1.12 -16.38
N SER A 33 -2.40 -0.43 -15.41
CA SER A 33 -2.63 0.99 -15.16
C SER A 33 -1.55 1.83 -15.85
N ASP A 34 -1.93 2.99 -16.38
CA ASP A 34 -0.93 4.00 -16.78
C ASP A 34 -0.36 4.67 -15.52
N LEU A 35 0.93 4.43 -15.26
CA LEU A 35 1.65 4.98 -14.10
C LEU A 35 2.58 6.14 -14.49
N SER A 36 2.62 6.54 -15.76
CA SER A 36 3.57 7.54 -16.27
C SER A 36 3.53 8.87 -15.51
N GLY A 37 2.38 9.24 -14.95
CA GLY A 37 2.24 10.47 -14.17
C GLY A 37 2.76 10.41 -12.74
N ILE A 38 3.00 9.23 -12.15
CA ILE A 38 3.50 9.07 -10.77
C ILE A 38 4.94 8.54 -10.68
N LEU A 39 5.38 7.72 -11.63
CA LEU A 39 6.73 7.16 -11.56
C LEU A 39 7.80 8.26 -11.61
N GLY A 40 8.84 8.11 -10.79
CA GLY A 40 9.91 9.08 -10.64
C GLY A 40 9.54 10.32 -9.83
N LYS A 41 8.28 10.48 -9.38
CA LYS A 41 7.90 11.64 -8.56
C LYS A 41 8.55 11.55 -7.19
N HIS A 42 9.21 12.63 -6.80
CA HIS A 42 9.74 12.89 -5.46
C HIS A 42 8.90 14.00 -4.84
N ILE A 43 8.28 13.71 -3.70
CA ILE A 43 7.35 14.62 -3.04
C ILE A 43 7.72 14.80 -1.57
N ILE A 44 7.41 15.99 -1.05
CA ILE A 44 7.40 16.25 0.39
C ILE A 44 6.04 16.84 0.74
N TYR A 45 5.44 16.28 1.78
CA TYR A 45 4.12 16.65 2.25
C TYR A 45 4.04 16.65 3.77
N THR A 46 3.14 17.48 4.28
CA THR A 46 2.86 17.60 5.71
C THR A 46 1.42 17.18 5.97
N TYR A 47 1.23 16.22 6.86
CA TYR A 47 -0.10 15.81 7.33
C TYR A 47 -0.76 16.90 8.19
N SER A 48 -2.08 16.86 8.32
CA SER A 48 -2.87 17.80 9.12
C SER A 48 -2.49 17.83 10.61
N ASN A 49 -1.82 16.80 11.12
CA ASN A 49 -1.27 16.74 12.48
C ASN A 49 0.18 17.27 12.58
N GLY A 50 0.73 17.83 11.51
CA GLY A 50 2.05 18.45 11.46
C GLY A 50 3.21 17.50 11.15
N TRP A 51 2.98 16.21 10.94
CA TRP A 51 4.07 15.28 10.59
C TRP A 51 4.47 15.45 9.13
N GLU A 52 5.76 15.64 8.88
CA GLU A 52 6.32 15.81 7.55
C GLU A 52 6.93 14.50 7.04
N TYR A 53 6.58 14.15 5.81
CA TYR A 53 7.02 12.94 5.13
C TYR A 53 7.56 13.31 3.76
N GLU A 54 8.54 12.52 3.33
CA GLU A 54 9.17 12.60 2.04
C GLU A 54 9.11 11.23 1.37
N MET A 55 8.72 11.20 0.10
CA MET A 55 8.46 9.97 -0.62
C MET A 55 8.92 10.07 -2.07
N TYR A 56 9.53 9.00 -2.56
CA TYR A 56 9.99 8.85 -3.93
C TYR A 56 9.38 7.58 -4.53
N TYR A 57 8.56 7.76 -5.56
CA TYR A 57 7.93 6.67 -6.32
C TYR A 57 8.93 6.13 -7.34
N LYS A 58 9.89 5.33 -6.84
CA LYS A 58 11.11 4.91 -7.55
C LYS A 58 10.85 4.27 -8.91
N ASN A 59 9.93 3.30 -8.94
CA ASN A 59 9.51 2.58 -10.15
C ASN A 59 8.11 1.99 -9.93
N SER A 60 7.65 1.11 -10.82
CA SER A 60 6.28 0.59 -10.84
C SER A 60 5.84 -0.20 -9.61
N ASP A 61 6.79 -0.71 -8.81
CA ASP A 61 6.48 -1.59 -7.66
C ASP A 61 7.28 -1.23 -6.40
N THR A 62 8.01 -0.11 -6.40
CA THR A 62 8.96 0.23 -5.34
C THR A 62 8.88 1.72 -4.97
N VAL A 63 8.90 2.00 -3.67
CA VAL A 63 9.07 3.35 -3.13
C VAL A 63 10.22 3.41 -2.13
N ASP A 64 10.81 4.60 -2.04
CA ASP A 64 11.68 4.99 -0.92
C ASP A 64 10.96 6.12 -0.15
N TYR A 65 11.08 6.14 1.18
CA TYR A 65 10.47 7.20 1.99
C TYR A 65 11.27 7.53 3.26
N LYS A 66 11.11 8.76 3.73
CA LYS A 66 11.69 9.28 4.97
C LYS A 66 10.63 10.01 5.77
N VAL A 67 10.55 9.70 7.06
CA VAL A 67 9.76 10.47 8.02
C VAL A 67 10.64 11.62 8.49
N ARG A 68 10.34 12.84 8.05
CA ARG A 68 11.18 14.02 8.32
C ARG A 68 10.93 14.60 9.71
N SER A 69 9.68 14.57 10.17
CA SER A 69 9.31 15.05 11.51
C SER A 69 8.09 14.31 12.07
N GLY A 70 7.77 14.51 13.35
CA GLY A 70 6.65 13.86 14.03
C GLY A 70 7.10 12.76 14.98
N SER A 71 6.16 11.91 15.42
CA SER A 71 6.42 10.92 16.49
C SER A 71 7.45 9.85 16.14
N VAL A 72 7.70 9.64 14.85
CA VAL A 72 8.72 8.70 14.33
C VAL A 72 9.66 9.37 13.33
N GLY A 73 9.90 10.68 13.50
CA GLY A 73 10.87 11.43 12.72
C GLY A 73 12.26 10.79 12.78
N GLY A 74 12.93 10.69 11.63
CA GLY A 74 14.21 10.02 11.47
C GLY A 74 14.13 8.59 10.91
N ARG A 75 12.93 7.99 10.83
CA ARG A 75 12.74 6.69 10.15
C ARG A 75 12.97 6.84 8.65
N VAL A 76 13.80 5.97 8.08
CA VAL A 76 14.09 5.91 6.64
C VAL A 76 13.86 4.49 6.14
N VAL A 77 13.23 4.36 4.98
CA VAL A 77 12.99 3.08 4.31
C VAL A 77 13.29 3.22 2.83
N LYS A 78 14.10 2.29 2.29
CA LYS A 78 14.37 2.17 0.85
C LYS A 78 13.92 0.81 0.34
N GLY A 79 13.53 0.74 -0.93
CA GLY A 79 13.17 -0.53 -1.57
C GLY A 79 11.87 -1.14 -1.04
N GLN A 80 10.96 -0.34 -0.47
CA GLN A 80 9.67 -0.86 -0.01
C GLN A 80 8.85 -1.27 -1.21
N LYS A 81 8.46 -2.55 -1.26
CA LYS A 81 7.56 -3.06 -2.29
C LYS A 81 6.14 -2.55 -2.08
N VAL A 82 5.52 -2.10 -3.16
CA VAL A 82 4.19 -1.49 -3.17
C VAL A 82 3.37 -2.04 -4.34
N SER A 83 2.05 -1.94 -4.23
CA SER A 83 1.15 -1.97 -5.37
C SER A 83 0.74 -0.55 -5.72
N ILE A 84 0.80 -0.17 -6.99
CA ILE A 84 0.40 1.15 -7.49
C ILE A 84 -0.68 0.96 -8.56
N ARG A 85 -1.77 1.71 -8.44
CA ARG A 85 -2.85 1.76 -9.43
C ARG A 85 -3.28 3.19 -9.68
N GLN A 86 -3.60 3.50 -10.93
CA GLN A 86 -4.28 4.73 -11.27
C GLN A 86 -5.77 4.56 -10.92
N LEU A 87 -6.33 5.49 -10.16
CA LEU A 87 -7.77 5.55 -9.94
C LEU A 87 -8.39 6.27 -11.13
N GLN A 88 -9.05 5.50 -12.00
CA GLN A 88 -9.89 6.08 -13.05
C GLN A 88 -11.15 6.68 -12.43
N THR A 89 -11.48 7.90 -12.83
CA THR A 89 -12.71 8.59 -12.44
C THR A 89 -13.90 8.24 -13.35
N ALA A 90 -13.68 7.62 -14.51
CA ALA A 90 -14.70 7.26 -15.49
C ALA A 90 -14.80 5.74 -15.71
N LEU A 91 -16.03 5.24 -15.89
CA LEU A 91 -16.28 3.87 -16.35
C LEU A 91 -15.86 3.73 -17.83
N PRO A 92 -15.36 2.55 -18.28
CA PRO A 92 -14.94 2.33 -19.68
C PRO A 92 -16.00 2.63 -20.74
N SER A 93 -17.28 2.65 -20.35
CA SER A 93 -18.43 2.87 -21.22
C SER A 93 -18.72 4.33 -21.54
N GLU A 94 -18.12 5.28 -20.83
CA GLU A 94 -18.32 6.70 -21.09
C GLU A 94 -17.06 7.27 -21.72
N LYS A 95 -17.15 7.62 -23.02
CA LYS A 95 -16.21 8.55 -23.65
C LYS A 95 -16.42 9.93 -23.03
N VAL A 96 -16.03 10.09 -21.78
CA VAL A 96 -15.82 11.41 -21.21
C VAL A 96 -14.54 11.90 -21.85
N GLU A 97 -14.61 13.00 -22.58
CA GLU A 97 -13.44 13.82 -22.85
C GLU A 97 -12.91 14.24 -21.48
N ALA A 98 -12.03 13.43 -20.90
CA ALA A 98 -11.46 13.68 -19.59
C ALA A 98 -10.82 15.05 -19.66
N SER A 99 -11.41 16.04 -18.99
CA SER A 99 -10.75 17.33 -18.88
C SER A 99 -9.40 17.08 -18.23
N GLU A 100 -8.33 17.72 -18.70
CA GLU A 100 -6.97 17.56 -18.17
C GLU A 100 -6.91 17.74 -16.63
N SER A 101 -7.90 18.41 -16.04
CA SER A 101 -8.03 18.65 -14.61
C SER A 101 -8.54 17.47 -13.77
N GLU A 102 -9.17 16.46 -14.39
CA GLU A 102 -9.65 15.24 -13.71
C GLU A 102 -8.67 14.05 -13.75
N MET A 103 -7.51 14.22 -14.41
CA MET A 103 -6.54 13.13 -14.55
C MET A 103 -5.79 12.76 -13.26
N SER A 104 -5.86 11.46 -12.97
CA SER A 104 -4.89 10.60 -12.28
C SER A 104 -4.65 10.85 -10.79
N SER A 105 -5.65 10.51 -9.98
CA SER A 105 -5.34 10.09 -8.61
C SER A 105 -4.69 8.70 -8.65
N TYR A 106 -3.75 8.42 -7.78
CA TYR A 106 -3.10 7.12 -7.69
C TYR A 106 -3.35 6.52 -6.32
N MET A 107 -3.68 5.23 -6.28
CA MET A 107 -3.71 4.45 -5.06
C MET A 107 -2.40 3.66 -4.93
N ILE A 108 -1.77 3.75 -3.77
CA ILE A 108 -0.53 3.04 -3.44
C ILE A 108 -0.76 2.26 -2.16
N SER A 109 -0.44 0.98 -2.13
CA SER A 109 -0.61 0.15 -0.92
C SER A 109 0.60 -0.74 -0.65
N TRP A 110 0.89 -0.94 0.63
CA TRP A 110 1.95 -1.86 1.08
C TRP A 110 1.75 -2.32 2.50
N VAL A 111 2.50 -3.36 2.86
CA VAL A 111 2.68 -3.84 4.23
C VAL A 111 4.16 -3.76 4.57
N GLU A 112 4.45 -3.25 5.77
CA GLU A 112 5.79 -3.09 6.28
C GLU A 112 6.24 -4.34 7.07
N PRO A 113 7.57 -4.55 7.23
CA PRO A 113 8.11 -5.58 8.11
C PRO A 113 7.60 -5.50 9.56
N THR A 114 7.20 -4.31 10.01
CA THR A 114 6.62 -4.05 11.33
C THR A 114 5.20 -4.61 11.50
N GLY A 115 4.55 -5.02 10.41
CA GLY A 115 3.13 -5.37 10.37
C GLY A 115 2.20 -4.17 10.13
N THR A 116 2.74 -2.95 9.98
CA THR A 116 1.96 -1.77 9.58
C THR A 116 1.50 -1.90 8.13
N SER A 117 0.20 -1.75 7.89
CA SER A 117 -0.35 -1.67 6.54
C SER A 117 -0.66 -0.23 6.18
N VAL A 118 -0.34 0.18 4.96
CA VAL A 118 -0.53 1.55 4.49
C VAL A 118 -1.25 1.54 3.15
N VAL A 119 -2.20 2.46 3.01
CA VAL A 119 -2.82 2.81 1.73
C VAL A 119 -2.77 4.32 1.57
N GLN A 120 -2.24 4.81 0.45
CA GLN A 120 -2.24 6.20 0.06
C GLN A 120 -3.10 6.42 -1.17
N VAL A 121 -3.80 7.54 -1.20
CA VAL A 121 -4.40 8.12 -2.40
C VAL A 121 -3.72 9.45 -2.66
N LEU A 122 -2.90 9.51 -3.71
CA LEU A 122 -2.17 10.70 -4.11
C LEU A 122 -2.87 11.37 -5.29
N ASN A 123 -3.14 12.66 -5.16
CA ASN A 123 -3.57 13.52 -6.26
C ASN A 123 -2.56 14.65 -6.45
N LEU A 124 -1.75 14.54 -7.50
CA LEU A 124 -0.67 15.49 -7.79
C LEU A 124 -1.20 16.87 -8.20
N ASN A 125 -2.29 16.93 -8.98
CA ASN A 125 -2.90 18.18 -9.43
C ASN A 125 -3.46 19.00 -8.25
N ARG A 126 -4.11 18.32 -7.30
CA ARG A 126 -4.66 18.93 -6.08
C ARG A 126 -3.61 19.12 -4.99
N ARG A 127 -2.39 18.61 -5.17
CA ARG A 127 -1.32 18.60 -4.16
C ARG A 127 -1.81 18.01 -2.82
N GLU A 128 -2.56 16.92 -2.91
CA GLU A 128 -3.17 16.23 -1.77
C GLU A 128 -2.71 14.77 -1.72
N VAL A 129 -2.44 14.29 -0.52
CA VAL A 129 -2.33 12.85 -0.23
C VAL A 129 -3.28 12.51 0.91
N ARG A 130 -4.07 11.44 0.75
CA ARG A 130 -4.83 10.85 1.86
C ARG A 130 -4.23 9.50 2.19
N THR A 131 -3.89 9.29 3.45
CA THR A 131 -3.24 8.05 3.89
C THR A 131 -4.08 7.39 4.95
N VAL A 132 -4.34 6.10 4.76
CA VAL A 132 -4.81 5.19 5.80
C VAL A 132 -3.61 4.39 6.27
N ILE A 133 -3.35 4.43 7.58
CA ILE A 133 -2.33 3.59 8.21
C ILE A 133 -3.01 2.71 9.25
N LEU A 134 -2.75 1.41 9.20
CA LEU A 134 -3.23 0.42 10.14
C LEU A 134 -2.05 -0.01 11.01
N PHE A 135 -1.93 0.57 12.19
CA PHE A 135 -0.82 0.27 13.09
C PHE A 135 -1.13 -0.95 13.96
N PRO A 136 -0.21 -1.92 14.07
CA PRO A 136 -0.21 -2.89 15.15
C PRO A 136 -0.09 -2.18 16.51
N ASP A 137 -0.70 -2.77 17.54
CA ASP A 137 -0.72 -2.20 18.90
C ASP A 137 0.68 -1.91 19.45
N TRP A 138 1.66 -2.79 19.19
CA TRP A 138 3.04 -2.59 19.63
C TRP A 138 3.69 -1.34 19.02
N VAL A 139 3.38 -1.00 17.76
CA VAL A 139 3.93 0.19 17.09
C VAL A 139 3.37 1.47 17.74
N VAL A 140 2.11 1.43 18.17
CA VAL A 140 1.49 2.57 18.88
C VAL A 140 2.07 2.75 20.27
N LYS A 141 2.35 1.64 20.97
CA LYS A 141 2.92 1.65 22.33
C LYS A 141 4.40 2.03 22.36
N GLU A 142 5.17 1.57 21.38
CA GLU A 142 6.63 1.74 21.33
C GLU A 142 7.11 2.24 19.96
N PRO A 143 6.62 3.40 19.48
CA PRO A 143 6.87 3.88 18.11
C PRO A 143 8.36 4.12 17.83
N LEU A 144 9.13 4.48 18.84
CA LEU A 144 10.57 4.75 18.74
C LEU A 144 11.37 3.52 18.30
N LYS A 145 10.88 2.30 18.54
CA LYS A 145 11.52 1.08 18.03
C LYS A 145 11.59 1.03 16.50
N THR A 146 10.74 1.80 15.81
CA THR A 146 10.71 1.86 14.35
C THR A 146 11.60 2.95 13.75
N VAL A 147 12.17 3.82 14.59
CA VAL A 147 12.99 4.97 14.18
C VAL A 147 14.41 4.51 13.92
N CYS A 148 14.69 4.16 12.67
CA CYS A 148 15.99 3.70 12.19
C CYS A 148 16.03 3.78 10.66
N PHE A 149 17.18 3.45 10.06
CA PHE A 149 17.21 3.00 8.68
C PHE A 149 16.75 1.54 8.62
N GLN A 150 15.48 1.32 8.26
CA GLN A 150 14.81 0.02 8.45
C GLN A 150 15.53 -1.13 7.72
N ASN A 151 16.16 -0.85 6.58
CA ASN A 151 16.82 -1.84 5.74
C ASN A 151 17.91 -2.63 6.48
N GLU A 152 18.58 -2.01 7.46
CA GLU A 152 19.62 -2.64 8.29
C GLU A 152 19.04 -3.42 9.50
N HIS A 153 17.72 -3.33 9.73
CA HIS A 153 17.05 -3.86 10.92
C HIS A 153 15.78 -4.67 10.56
N LEU A 154 15.70 -5.24 9.35
CA LEU A 154 14.51 -5.96 8.88
C LEU A 154 14.14 -7.14 9.80
N ASP A 155 15.11 -7.95 10.21
CA ASP A 155 14.87 -9.10 11.09
C ASP A 155 14.41 -8.65 12.48
N LEU A 156 14.93 -7.52 12.98
CA LEU A 156 14.49 -6.93 14.23
C LEU A 156 13.04 -6.43 14.15
N MET A 157 12.64 -5.78 13.05
CA MET A 157 11.26 -5.32 12.86
C MET A 157 10.28 -6.51 12.80
N ARG A 158 10.66 -7.59 12.13
CA ARG A 158 9.86 -8.83 12.09
C ARG A 158 9.77 -9.47 13.47
N SER A 159 10.88 -9.52 14.21
CA SER A 159 10.89 -10.03 15.58
C SER A 159 9.95 -9.24 16.49
N TYR A 160 9.94 -7.90 16.40
CA TYR A 160 8.99 -7.07 17.17
C TYR A 160 7.54 -7.34 16.76
N ARG A 161 7.27 -7.44 15.46
CA ARG A 161 5.94 -7.78 14.93
C ARG A 161 5.46 -9.14 15.47
N ASP A 162 6.32 -10.15 15.43
CA ASP A 162 5.96 -11.53 15.78
C ASP A 162 5.78 -11.69 17.31
N GLN A 163 6.49 -10.91 18.12
CA GLN A 163 6.26 -10.80 19.56
C GLN A 163 4.96 -10.04 19.89
N GLY A 164 4.59 -9.07 19.06
CA GLY A 164 3.39 -8.27 19.22
C GLY A 164 3.42 -7.35 20.45
N PRO A 165 2.25 -6.96 21.00
CA PRO A 165 0.91 -7.32 20.54
C PRO A 165 0.57 -6.71 19.17
N THR A 166 -0.11 -7.48 18.32
CA THR A 166 -0.65 -6.96 17.04
C THR A 166 -1.97 -6.22 17.25
N TYR A 167 -2.82 -6.71 18.16
CA TYR A 167 -4.18 -6.22 18.35
C TYR A 167 -4.35 -5.42 19.66
N PRO A 168 -5.29 -4.45 19.70
CA PRO A 168 -6.14 -4.01 18.59
C PRO A 168 -5.34 -3.30 17.49
N ILE A 169 -5.81 -3.38 16.25
CA ILE A 169 -5.27 -2.55 15.16
C ILE A 169 -5.75 -1.13 15.37
N HIS A 170 -4.85 -0.15 15.22
CA HIS A 170 -5.14 1.26 15.39
C HIS A 170 -5.17 1.97 14.02
N PRO A 171 -6.35 2.10 13.39
CA PRO A 171 -6.47 2.81 12.13
C PRO A 171 -6.29 4.31 12.32
N LYS A 172 -5.52 4.94 11.43
CA LYS A 172 -5.40 6.40 11.30
C LYS A 172 -5.65 6.81 9.86
N ILE A 173 -6.52 7.80 9.66
CA ILE A 173 -6.76 8.42 8.37
C ILE A 173 -6.24 9.86 8.45
N MET A 174 -5.32 10.22 7.57
CA MET A 174 -4.65 11.52 7.58
C MET A 174 -4.68 12.16 6.20
N LEU A 175 -4.98 13.46 6.16
CA LEU A 175 -4.86 14.29 4.97
C LEU A 175 -3.51 15.01 5.02
N GLY A 176 -2.75 14.97 3.94
CA GLY A 176 -1.51 15.69 3.77
C GLY A 176 -1.56 16.65 2.58
N ARG A 177 -0.82 17.76 2.71
CA ARG A 177 -0.64 18.76 1.66
C ARG A 177 0.79 18.69 1.14
N LEU A 178 0.94 18.54 -0.18
CA LEU A 178 2.23 18.53 -0.85
C LEU A 178 2.73 19.97 -1.00
N HIS A 179 3.94 20.23 -0.51
CA HIS A 179 4.63 21.51 -0.66
C HIS A 179 5.87 21.41 -1.55
N PHE A 180 6.30 20.19 -1.88
CA PHE A 180 7.39 19.92 -2.84
C PHE A 180 6.97 18.81 -3.80
N ILE A 181 7.27 19.00 -5.09
CA ILE A 181 7.13 17.98 -6.14
C ILE A 181 8.27 18.18 -7.14
N GLU A 182 9.05 17.13 -7.37
CA GLU A 182 10.07 17.04 -8.41
C GLU A 182 9.86 15.73 -9.21
N HIS A 183 10.40 15.68 -10.41
CA HIS A 183 10.46 14.45 -11.20
C HIS A 183 11.93 14.03 -11.35
N CYS A 184 12.30 12.96 -10.68
CA CYS A 184 13.62 12.36 -10.73
C CYS A 184 13.65 11.22 -11.75
N THR A 185 14.85 10.85 -12.21
CA THR A 185 15.04 9.62 -12.98
C THR A 185 14.57 8.41 -12.17
N LEU A 186 14.04 7.39 -12.83
CA LEU A 186 13.66 6.13 -12.17
C LEU A 186 14.89 5.44 -11.59
N ASP A 187 14.68 4.63 -10.55
CA ASP A 187 15.72 3.82 -9.90
C ASP A 187 16.92 4.63 -9.38
N ASN A 188 16.73 5.92 -9.11
CA ASN A 188 17.77 6.77 -8.56
C ASN A 188 17.91 6.54 -7.05
N GLU A 189 19.01 5.92 -6.65
CA GLU A 189 19.28 5.56 -5.26
C GLU A 189 19.63 6.74 -4.35
N HIS A 190 19.87 7.92 -4.92
CA HIS A 190 20.32 9.12 -4.19
C HIS A 190 19.20 10.11 -3.84
N VAL A 191 17.95 9.85 -4.26
CA VAL A 191 16.81 10.75 -3.98
C VAL A 191 16.48 10.77 -2.49
N ILE A 192 16.32 9.60 -1.88
CA ILE A 192 16.11 9.47 -0.43
C ILE A 192 17.42 9.04 0.22
N ASN A 193 18.02 9.97 0.97
CA ASN A 193 19.27 9.74 1.69
C ASN A 193 19.03 9.30 3.14
N SER A 194 19.78 8.28 3.57
CA SER A 194 19.77 7.68 4.91
C SER A 194 20.58 8.48 5.95
N HIS A 195 21.31 9.51 5.51
CA HIS A 195 22.10 10.41 6.36
C HIS A 195 21.29 11.65 6.80
#